data_AF-A0A7K9XSR0-F1
#
_entry.id   AF-A0A7K9XSR0-F1
#
_cell.length_a   1.000
_cell.length_b   1.000
_cell.length_c   1.000
_cell.angle_alpha   90.00
_cell.angle_beta   90.00
_cell.angle_gamma   90.00
#
_symmetry.space_group_name_H-M   'P 1'
#
loop_
_entity.id
_entity.type
_entity.pdbx_description
1 polymer ?
#
loop_
_entity_poly.entity_id
_entity_poly.type
_entity_poly.pdbx_seq_one_letter_code
_entity_poly.pdbx_strand_id
1 'polypeptide(L)'
;HLNIKTLTDDVLDRFASIRIPGSKKERPPLPHMKQSHSTDWSSTPMDAEDFAPKPLSEREIIALFEKMMEDMNLNEDKKMPLREKDFNTKKEMVMQYISTASKS
;
A
#
# COMPACT_ATOMS: atom_id res chain seq x y z
N HIS A 1 -1.42 54.47 -25.88
CA HIS A 1 -0.42 53.42 -26.12
C HIS A 1 -0.33 52.59 -24.84
N LEU A 2 -0.92 51.38 -24.81
CA LEU A 2 -0.93 50.54 -23.59
C LEU A 2 0.09 49.41 -23.77
N ASN A 3 1.11 49.40 -22.90
CA ASN A 3 2.18 48.41 -22.87
C ASN A 3 1.70 47.14 -22.15
N ILE A 4 1.38 46.09 -22.91
CA ILE A 4 1.06 44.76 -22.39
C ILE A 4 2.31 43.88 -22.57
N LYS A 5 3.19 43.81 -21.56
CA LYS A 5 4.41 42.98 -21.65
C LYS A 5 4.80 42.20 -20.39
N THR A 6 3.99 42.16 -19.34
CA THR A 6 4.45 41.59 -18.05
C THR A 6 3.77 40.29 -17.64
N LEU A 7 2.60 39.93 -18.18
CA LEU A 7 1.87 38.75 -17.68
C LEU A 7 2.55 37.42 -17.99
N THR A 8 3.27 37.32 -19.11
CA THR A 8 3.91 36.05 -19.53
C THR A 8 5.25 35.80 -18.86
N ASP A 9 5.92 36.84 -18.37
CA ASP A 9 7.25 36.75 -17.75
C ASP A 9 7.18 36.03 -16.40
N ASP A 10 6.23 36.43 -15.54
CA ASP A 10 5.96 35.81 -14.23
C ASP A 10 5.51 34.35 -14.32
N VAL A 11 4.96 33.92 -15.46
CA VAL A 11 4.54 32.53 -15.66
C VAL A 11 5.72 31.67 -16.07
N LEU A 12 6.61 32.20 -16.92
CA LEU A 12 7.80 31.49 -17.38
C LEU A 12 8.87 31.40 -16.30
N ASP A 13 9.03 32.42 -15.45
CA ASP A 13 10.01 32.42 -14.35
C ASP A 13 9.75 31.29 -13.34
N ARG A 14 8.48 31.08 -12.96
CA ARG A 14 8.06 29.98 -12.06
C ARG A 14 8.45 28.58 -12.56
N PHE A 15 8.48 28.37 -13.88
CA PHE A 15 8.86 27.09 -14.47
C PHE A 15 10.35 27.03 -14.84
N ALA A 16 11.00 28.18 -15.06
CA ALA A 16 12.42 28.28 -15.39
C ALA A 16 13.33 28.00 -14.19
N SER A 17 12.84 28.12 -12.95
CA SER A 17 13.61 27.76 -11.74
C SER A 17 13.95 26.27 -11.63
N ILE A 18 13.37 25.40 -12.47
CA ILE A 18 13.61 23.94 -12.48
C ILE A 18 14.81 23.56 -13.37
N ARG A 19 15.64 24.52 -13.80
CA ARG A 19 16.93 24.21 -14.43
C ARG A 19 18.08 24.44 -13.46
N ILE A 20 18.55 23.35 -12.85
CA ILE A 20 19.84 23.27 -12.18
C ILE A 20 20.92 23.28 -13.27
N PRO A 21 21.74 24.34 -13.41
CA PRO A 21 22.91 24.28 -14.28
C PRO A 21 23.94 23.37 -13.62
N GLY A 22 24.51 22.46 -14.41
CA GLY A 22 25.29 21.31 -13.96
C GLY A 22 26.24 21.59 -12.79
N SER A 23 25.96 20.97 -11.65
CA SER A 23 26.97 20.69 -10.62
C SER A 23 27.71 19.44 -11.02
N LYS A 24 28.98 19.62 -11.36
CA LYS A 24 29.94 18.57 -11.66
C LYS A 24 30.00 17.57 -10.50
N LYS A 25 29.98 16.28 -10.85
CA LYS A 25 30.62 15.15 -10.17
C LYS A 25 30.58 15.18 -8.63
N GLU A 26 29.57 14.55 -8.06
CA GLU A 26 29.79 13.57 -7.00
C GLU A 26 28.56 12.67 -6.94
N ARG A 27 28.76 11.37 -7.19
CA ARG A 27 27.73 10.34 -7.02
C ARG A 27 27.46 10.26 -5.51
N PRO A 28 26.29 10.65 -5.00
CA PRO A 28 25.92 10.21 -3.66
C PRO A 28 25.88 8.68 -3.71
N PRO A 29 26.54 7.95 -2.80
CA PRO A 29 26.29 6.52 -2.67
C PRO A 29 24.79 6.38 -2.51
N LEU A 30 24.13 5.77 -3.49
CA LEU A 30 22.73 5.37 -3.39
C LEU A 30 22.58 4.73 -2.00
N PRO A 31 21.81 5.31 -1.07
CA PRO A 31 21.34 4.55 0.06
C PRO A 31 20.44 3.47 -0.54
N HIS A 32 21.05 2.33 -0.88
CA HIS A 32 20.51 1.00 -0.75
C HIS A 32 18.99 1.06 -0.57
N MET A 33 18.23 1.13 -1.67
CA MET A 33 16.84 0.70 -1.58
C MET A 33 16.93 -0.78 -1.28
N LYS A 34 17.01 -1.07 0.03
CA LYS A 34 16.70 -2.37 0.54
C LYS A 34 15.29 -2.61 0.04
N GLN A 35 15.21 -3.57 -0.87
CA GLN A 35 14.13 -4.52 -0.93
C GLN A 35 14.01 -5.13 0.47
N SER A 36 13.43 -4.35 1.39
CA SER A 36 12.96 -4.80 2.67
C SER A 36 11.46 -4.91 2.45
N HIS A 37 11.02 -6.14 2.19
CA HIS A 37 9.74 -6.57 2.73
C HIS A 37 9.81 -6.35 4.24
N SER A 38 9.58 -5.10 4.67
CA SER A 38 9.29 -4.77 6.04
C SER A 38 7.81 -5.06 6.21
N THR A 39 7.53 -6.34 6.45
CA THR A 39 6.40 -6.74 7.28
C THR A 39 6.78 -6.38 8.72
N ASP A 40 6.94 -5.08 9.00
CA ASP A 40 6.99 -4.56 10.37
C ASP A 40 5.58 -4.09 10.73
N TRP A 41 4.67 -5.04 10.94
CA TRP A 41 3.62 -4.86 11.95
C TRP A 41 4.19 -5.27 13.31
N SER A 42 5.32 -4.65 13.69
CA SER A 42 5.66 -4.48 15.09
C SER A 42 5.08 -3.13 15.51
N SER A 43 3.79 -3.12 15.75
CA SER A 43 3.11 -2.04 16.45
C SER A 43 2.28 -2.68 17.54
N THR A 44 2.80 -2.48 18.75
CA THR A 44 2.14 -2.63 20.05
C THR A 44 2.06 -4.07 20.59
N PRO A 45 2.73 -4.39 21.72
CA PRO A 45 2.27 -5.45 22.59
C PRO A 45 1.01 -4.93 23.29
N MET A 46 -0.10 -4.90 22.57
CA MET A 46 -1.41 -4.68 23.16
C MET A 46 -1.86 -6.05 23.64
N ASP A 47 -1.72 -6.29 24.95
CA ASP A 47 -2.29 -7.40 25.73
C ASP A 47 -3.02 -8.46 24.90
N ALA A 48 -2.25 -9.33 24.24
CA ALA A 48 -2.77 -10.43 23.43
C ALA A 48 -2.90 -11.71 24.26
N GLU A 49 -3.21 -11.57 25.56
CA GLU A 49 -3.28 -12.71 26.50
C GLU A 49 -4.61 -13.48 26.45
N ASP A 50 -5.56 -13.15 25.55
CA ASP A 50 -6.81 -13.95 25.45
C ASP A 50 -7.25 -14.31 24.02
N PHE A 51 -6.56 -13.80 23.00
CA PHE A 51 -6.89 -14.11 21.60
C PHE A 51 -5.66 -14.45 20.79
N ALA A 52 -4.77 -15.32 21.28
CA ALA A 52 -3.96 -16.11 20.37
C ALA A 52 -4.96 -16.86 19.46
N PRO A 53 -5.16 -16.43 18.20
CA PRO A 53 -6.17 -17.07 17.36
C PRO A 53 -5.72 -18.51 17.25
N LYS A 54 -6.62 -19.44 17.58
CA LYS A 54 -6.42 -20.84 17.24
C LYS A 54 -5.88 -20.88 15.80
N PRO A 55 -4.78 -21.59 15.52
CA PRO A 55 -4.25 -21.65 14.16
C PRO A 55 -5.40 -22.12 13.25
N LEU A 56 -5.85 -21.23 12.37
CA LEU A 56 -6.98 -21.49 11.49
C LEU A 56 -6.62 -22.65 10.57
N SER A 57 -7.53 -23.61 10.46
CA SER A 57 -7.40 -24.69 9.49
C SER A 57 -7.55 -24.15 8.07
N GLU A 58 -7.03 -24.90 7.10
CA GLU A 58 -7.14 -24.57 5.68
C GLU A 58 -8.61 -24.37 5.24
N ARG A 59 -9.52 -25.22 5.76
CA ARG A 59 -10.96 -25.11 5.47
C ARG A 59 -11.55 -23.81 5.99
N GLU A 60 -11.15 -23.39 7.19
CA GLU A 60 -11.61 -22.12 7.77
C GLU A 60 -11.07 -20.93 6.99
N ILE A 61 -9.80 -20.97 6.56
CA ILE A 61 -9.20 -19.92 5.74
C ILE A 61 -9.96 -19.77 4.42
N ILE A 62 -10.31 -20.87 3.75
CA ILE A 62 -11.08 -20.82 2.50
C ILE A 62 -12.48 -20.24 2.73
N ALA A 63 -13.18 -20.67 3.77
CA ALA A 63 -14.51 -20.17 4.09
C ALA A 63 -14.51 -18.66 4.44
N LEU A 64 -13.53 -18.23 5.25
CA LEU A 64 -13.35 -16.82 5.60
C LEU A 64 -12.95 -15.96 4.40
N PHE A 65 -12.20 -16.51 3.44
CA PHE A 65 -11.85 -15.80 2.21
C PHE A 65 -13.09 -15.53 1.34
N GLU A 66 -13.98 -16.51 1.16
CA GLU A 66 -15.26 -16.30 0.46
C GLU A 66 -16.12 -15.27 1.20
N LYS A 67 -16.27 -15.40 2.53
CA LYS A 67 -17.00 -14.43 3.35
C LYS A 67 -16.42 -13.02 3.23
N MET A 68 -15.10 -12.87 3.25
CA MET A 68 -14.42 -11.57 3.08
C MET A 68 -14.81 -10.91 1.76
N MET A 69 -14.85 -11.67 0.65
CA MET A 69 -15.26 -11.14 -0.65
C MET A 69 -16.73 -10.72 -0.68
N GLU A 70 -17.60 -11.43 0.07
CA GLU A 70 -19.02 -11.09 0.22
C GLU A 70 -19.23 -9.84 1.08
N ASP A 71 -18.54 -9.74 2.22
CA ASP A 71 -18.59 -8.58 3.11
C ASP A 71 -18.06 -7.31 2.42
N MET A 72 -17.03 -7.45 1.58
CA MET A 72 -16.52 -6.37 0.73
C MET A 72 -17.40 -6.10 -0.50
N ASN A 73 -18.48 -6.85 -0.66
CA ASN A 73 -19.45 -6.73 -1.75
C ASN A 73 -18.79 -6.74 -3.15
N LEU A 74 -17.84 -7.68 -3.35
CA LEU A 74 -17.16 -7.84 -4.63
C LEU A 74 -18.06 -8.53 -5.66
N ASN A 75 -17.91 -8.16 -6.94
CA ASN A 75 -18.57 -8.84 -8.06
C ASN A 75 -17.74 -10.05 -8.55
N GLU A 76 -18.33 -10.94 -9.34
CA GLU A 76 -17.65 -12.14 -9.84
C GLU A 76 -16.39 -11.82 -10.65
N ASP A 77 -16.38 -10.72 -11.42
CA ASP A 77 -15.21 -10.27 -12.18
C ASP A 77 -14.00 -10.00 -11.28
N LYS A 78 -14.22 -9.55 -10.04
CA LYS A 78 -13.15 -9.34 -9.04
C LYS A 78 -12.91 -10.59 -8.20
N LYS A 79 -13.95 -11.38 -7.89
CA LYS A 79 -13.80 -12.62 -7.10
C LYS A 79 -13.02 -13.69 -7.85
N MET A 80 -13.23 -13.84 -9.15
CA MET A 80 -12.55 -14.85 -9.98
C MET A 80 -11.01 -14.76 -9.88
N PRO A 81 -10.36 -13.62 -10.18
CA PRO A 81 -8.91 -13.52 -10.03
C PRO A 81 -8.42 -13.58 -8.56
N LEU A 82 -9.29 -13.35 -7.57
CA LEU A 82 -9.00 -13.54 -6.15
C LEU A 82 -9.00 -15.03 -5.75
N ARG A 83 -9.92 -15.82 -6.30
CA ARG A 83 -9.98 -17.27 -6.11
C ARG A 83 -8.82 -18.01 -6.76
N GLU A 84 -8.26 -17.48 -7.84
CA GLU A 84 -7.09 -18.04 -8.51
C GLU A 84 -5.77 -17.78 -7.76
N LYS A 85 -5.77 -16.95 -6.70
CA LYS A 85 -4.57 -16.71 -5.90
C LYS A 85 -4.15 -17.95 -5.12
N ASP A 86 -2.85 -18.03 -4.86
CA ASP A 86 -2.26 -19.06 -4.01
C ASP A 86 -2.83 -19.02 -2.60
N PHE A 87 -2.82 -20.20 -1.95
CA PHE A 87 -3.33 -20.35 -0.59
C PHE A 87 -2.66 -19.39 0.41
N ASN A 88 -1.34 -19.19 0.31
CA ASN A 88 -0.62 -18.26 1.19
C ASN A 88 -1.17 -16.83 1.06
N THR A 89 -1.42 -16.35 -0.16
CA THR A 89 -2.01 -15.02 -0.38
C THR A 89 -3.39 -14.92 0.24
N LYS A 90 -4.24 -15.94 0.05
CA LYS A 90 -5.59 -15.98 0.67
C LYS A 90 -5.51 -15.92 2.19
N LYS A 91 -4.60 -16.68 2.79
CA LYS A 91 -4.36 -16.69 4.24
C LYS A 91 -3.96 -15.31 4.75
N GLU A 92 -2.99 -14.65 4.11
CA GLU A 92 -2.56 -13.29 4.48
C GLU A 92 -3.73 -12.30 4.42
N MET A 93 -4.54 -12.36 3.37
CA MET A 93 -5.71 -11.49 3.23
C MET A 93 -6.76 -11.73 4.33
N VAL A 94 -7.04 -12.99 4.66
CA VAL A 94 -7.96 -13.37 5.75
C VAL A 94 -7.45 -12.88 7.10
N MET A 95 -6.15 -13.00 7.38
CA MET A 95 -5.58 -12.52 8.65
C MET A 95 -5.70 -11.00 8.80
N GLN A 96 -5.52 -10.25 7.72
CA GLN A 96 -5.76 -8.80 7.71
C GLN A 96 -7.24 -8.50 7.94
N TYR A 97 -8.14 -9.17 7.23
CA TYR A 97 -9.60 -9.00 7.39
C TYR A 97 -10.07 -9.26 8.83
N ILE A 98 -9.59 -10.31 9.50
CA ILE A 98 -9.93 -10.57 10.92
C ILE A 98 -9.39 -9.43 11.80
N SER A 99 -8.14 -9.02 11.58
CA SER A 99 -7.49 -7.98 12.38
C SER A 99 -8.18 -6.61 12.23
N THR A 100 -8.79 -6.33 11.08
CA THR A 100 -9.55 -5.09 10.86
C THR A 100 -11.00 -5.20 11.33
N ALA A 101 -11.65 -6.34 11.10
CA ALA A 101 -13.02 -6.60 11.56
C ALA A 101 -13.13 -6.59 13.09
N SER A 102 -12.15 -7.12 13.82
CA SER A 102 -12.14 -7.11 15.29
C SER A 102 -11.93 -5.74 15.92
N LYS A 103 -11.56 -4.71 15.13
CA LYS A 103 -11.35 -3.33 15.62
C LYS A 103 -12.61 -2.45 15.50
N SER A 104 -13.74 -3.04 15.13
CA SER A 104 -15.01 -2.36 14.82
C SER A 104 -16.07 -2.62 15.87
#